data_AF-A0A7K2JLQ4-F1
#
_entry.id   AF-A0A7K2JLQ4-F1
#
_cell.length_a   1.000
_cell.length_b   1.000
_cell.length_c   1.000
_cell.angle_alpha   90.00
_cell.angle_beta   90.00
_cell.angle_gamma   90.00
#
_symmetry.space_group_name_H-M   'P 1'
#
loop_
_entity.id
_entity.type
_entity.pdbx_description
1 polymer ?
#
loop_
_entity_poly.entity_id
_entity_poly.type
_entity_poly.pdbx_seq_one_letter_code
_entity_poly.pdbx_strand_id
1 'polypeptide(L)'
;MMYTLADAIRDEFRRTHPGNRGVLKCTSCYRRKDREEFRETPWHGRAAACKRCEGVTWLILQYEQQRWALAQEREKTRMLRRHVQRLRFAHYRPRYVMGWPSSARPLLTEPIPGTARHRKRARLTKENR
;
A
#
# COMPACT_ATOMS: atom_id res chain seq x y z
N MET A 1 28.57 26.60 18.78
CA MET A 1 27.94 25.73 17.77
C MET A 1 28.62 24.37 17.83
N MET A 2 27.89 23.29 18.04
CA MET A 2 28.45 21.94 18.06
C MET A 2 28.69 21.48 16.62
N TYR A 3 29.91 21.07 16.29
CA TYR A 3 30.24 20.50 15.00
C TYR A 3 29.69 19.07 14.94
N THR A 4 28.74 18.81 14.03
CA THR A 4 28.07 17.50 13.95
C THR A 4 28.73 16.59 12.93
N LEU A 5 28.49 15.28 13.05
CA LEU A 5 28.89 14.29 12.04
C LEU A 5 28.39 14.68 10.64
N ALA A 6 27.19 15.27 10.54
CA ALA A 6 26.62 15.72 9.28
C ALA A 6 27.40 16.92 8.68
N ASP A 7 27.98 17.77 9.52
CA ASP A 7 28.83 18.88 9.07
C ASP A 7 30.20 18.37 8.62
N ALA A 8 30.79 17.41 9.33
CA ALA A 8 32.01 16.71 8.93
C ALA A 8 31.89 16.09 7.53
N ILE A 9 30.80 15.36 7.27
CA ILE A 9 30.51 14.75 5.97
C ILE A 9 30.35 15.82 4.88
N ARG A 10 29.71 16.96 5.17
CA ARG A 10 29.56 18.06 4.20
C ARG A 10 30.89 18.74 3.87
N ASP A 11 31.76 18.93 4.87
CA ASP A 11 33.06 19.56 4.66
C ASP A 11 34.02 18.66 3.91
N GLU A 12 34.04 17.36 4.22
CA GLU A 12 34.79 16.36 3.47
C GLU A 12 34.31 16.28 2.01
N PHE A 13 32.99 16.33 1.80
CA PHE A 13 32.41 16.39 0.46
C PHE A 13 32.82 17.67 -0.31
N ARG A 14 32.87 18.83 0.37
CA ARG A 14 33.32 20.09 -0.24
C ARG A 14 34.81 20.09 -0.59
N ARG A 15 35.64 19.42 0.22
CA ARG A 15 37.08 19.26 -0.05
C ARG A 15 37.34 18.35 -1.25
N THR A 16 36.61 17.25 -1.35
CA THR A 16 36.73 16.27 -2.46
C THR A 16 36.15 16.81 -3.77
N HIS A 17 35.13 17.67 -3.72
CA HIS A 17 34.43 18.19 -4.89
C HIS A 17 34.43 19.73 -4.98
N PRO A 18 35.58 20.37 -5.32
CA PRO A 18 35.65 21.82 -5.42
C PRO A 18 34.68 22.35 -6.47
N GLY A 19 33.78 23.24 -6.06
CA GLY A 19 32.79 23.87 -6.94
C GLY A 19 31.69 22.95 -7.45
N ASN A 20 31.49 21.75 -6.88
CA ASN A 20 30.52 20.75 -7.34
C ASN A 20 30.72 20.30 -8.79
N ARG A 21 31.95 20.41 -9.31
CA ARG A 21 32.28 19.88 -10.64
C ARG A 21 32.29 18.35 -10.55
N GLY A 22 31.58 17.68 -11.46
CA GLY A 22 31.55 16.21 -11.53
C GLY A 22 30.48 15.50 -10.68
N VAL A 23 29.66 16.23 -9.92
CA VAL A 23 28.56 15.66 -9.13
C VAL A 23 27.19 15.97 -9.75
N LEU A 24 26.28 15.02 -9.66
CA LEU A 24 24.90 15.13 -10.13
C LEU A 24 23.93 15.01 -8.94
N LYS A 25 22.80 15.72 -9.01
CA LYS A 25 21.73 15.61 -8.01
C LYS A 25 20.76 14.52 -8.44
N CYS A 26 20.56 13.52 -7.60
CA CYS A 26 19.57 12.50 -7.85
C CYS A 26 18.14 13.02 -7.60
N THR A 27 17.18 12.69 -8.46
CA THR A 27 15.78 13.12 -8.33
C THR A 27 14.98 12.37 -7.27
N SER A 28 15.29 11.11 -7.00
CA SER A 28 14.55 10.31 -5.99
C SER A 28 15.04 10.55 -4.57
N CYS A 29 16.37 10.57 -4.36
CA CYS A 29 16.95 10.72 -3.02
C CYS A 29 17.40 12.16 -2.70
N TYR A 30 17.33 13.09 -3.66
CA TYR A 30 17.70 14.51 -3.55
C TYR A 30 19.13 14.81 -3.07
N ARG A 31 20.00 13.79 -2.97
CA ARG A 31 21.42 13.93 -2.61
C ARG A 31 22.29 14.17 -3.84
N ARG A 32 23.39 14.90 -3.65
CA ARG A 32 24.48 15.03 -4.63
C ARG A 32 25.38 13.81 -4.53
N LYS A 33 25.73 13.25 -5.69
CA LYS A 33 26.47 12.01 -5.85
C LYS A 33 27.41 12.13 -7.04
N ASP A 34 28.44 11.31 -7.05
CA ASP A 34 29.44 11.32 -8.11
C ASP A 34 28.84 10.80 -9.41
N ARG A 35 29.35 11.27 -10.56
CA ARG A 35 28.87 10.85 -11.88
C ARG A 35 28.92 9.33 -12.08
N GLU A 36 29.88 8.65 -11.47
CA GLU A 36 30.06 7.20 -11.55
C GLU A 36 28.95 6.42 -10.83
N GLU A 37 28.22 7.05 -9.89
CA GLU A 37 27.08 6.43 -9.22
C GLU A 37 25.80 6.42 -10.06
N PHE A 38 25.83 6.99 -11.27
CA PHE A 38 24.75 6.97 -12.24
C PHE A 38 25.06 5.95 -13.34
N ARG A 39 24.05 5.23 -13.84
CA ARG A 39 24.25 4.24 -14.92
C ARG A 39 24.53 4.90 -16.27
N GLU A 40 23.76 5.95 -16.56
CA GLU A 40 23.91 6.79 -17.74
C GLU A 40 24.10 8.23 -17.27
N THR A 41 25.06 8.94 -17.84
CA THR A 41 25.07 10.40 -17.72
C THR A 41 23.80 10.90 -18.41
N PRO A 42 22.90 11.61 -17.72
CA PRO A 42 21.68 12.08 -18.35
C PRO A 42 22.05 13.05 -19.46
N TRP A 43 21.89 12.62 -20.71
CA TRP A 43 21.85 13.53 -21.85
C TRP A 43 20.57 14.38 -21.73
N HIS A 44 20.66 15.62 -22.21
CA HIS A 44 19.74 16.72 -21.94
C HIS A 44 18.26 16.29 -21.79
N GLY A 45 17.66 16.56 -20.62
CA GLY A 45 16.23 16.41 -20.35
C GLY A 45 15.81 15.22 -19.49
N ARG A 46 16.65 14.19 -19.30
CA ARG A 46 16.32 13.08 -18.37
C ARG A 46 16.71 13.40 -16.93
N ALA A 47 15.79 13.13 -16.00
CA ALA A 47 16.03 13.18 -14.57
C ALA A 47 17.08 12.12 -14.16
N ALA A 48 18.16 12.54 -13.49
CA ALA A 48 19.21 11.64 -13.03
C ALA A 48 18.73 10.78 -11.85
N ALA A 49 18.67 9.47 -12.02
CA ALA A 49 18.43 8.52 -10.93
C ALA A 49 19.74 7.82 -10.53
N CYS A 50 20.00 7.71 -9.23
CA CYS A 50 21.18 7.02 -8.75
C CYS A 50 21.03 5.50 -8.96
N LYS A 51 22.11 4.73 -9.16
CA LYS A 51 22.07 3.26 -9.30
C LYS A 51 21.21 2.56 -8.24
N ARG A 52 21.26 3.06 -7.00
CA ARG A 52 20.47 2.56 -5.86
C ARG A 52 18.99 2.91 -5.97
N CYS A 53 18.68 4.07 -6.52
CA CYS A 53 17.34 4.63 -6.67
C CYS A 53 16.59 3.96 -7.84
N GLU A 54 17.30 3.64 -8.92
CA GLU A 54 16.77 2.90 -10.07
C GLU A 54 16.27 1.49 -9.67
N GLY A 55 16.95 0.85 -8.70
CA GLY A 55 16.54 -0.48 -8.21
C GLY A 55 15.22 -0.49 -7.43
N VAL A 56 14.83 0.64 -6.82
CA VAL A 56 13.57 0.74 -6.06
C VAL A 56 12.36 0.69 -6.99
N THR A 57 12.52 1.17 -8.23
CA THR A 57 11.45 1.21 -9.24
C THR A 57 10.95 -0.19 -9.57
N TRP A 58 11.83 -1.20 -9.64
CA TRP A 58 11.42 -2.57 -9.95
C TRP A 58 10.55 -3.19 -8.85
N LEU A 59 10.93 -3.00 -7.58
CA LEU A 59 10.17 -3.52 -6.44
C LEU A 59 8.77 -2.87 -6.37
N ILE A 60 8.69 -1.56 -6.64
CA ILE A 60 7.42 -0.83 -6.71
C ILE A 60 6.54 -1.38 -7.83
N LEU A 61 7.10 -1.55 -9.04
CA LEU A 61 6.37 -2.12 -10.18
C LEU A 61 5.88 -3.54 -9.91
N GLN A 62 6.71 -4.38 -9.28
CA GLN A 62 6.33 -5.73 -8.90
C GLN A 62 5.18 -5.73 -7.88
N TYR A 63 5.24 -4.84 -6.88
CA TYR A 63 4.18 -4.70 -5.89
C TYR A 63 2.86 -4.21 -6.51
N GLU A 64 2.91 -3.28 -7.46
CA GLU A 64 1.75 -2.81 -8.22
C GLU A 64 1.11 -3.94 -9.05
N GLN A 65 1.93 -4.74 -9.73
CA GLN A 65 1.44 -5.92 -10.47
C GLN A 65 0.73 -6.92 -9.54
N GLN A 66 1.32 -7.22 -8.38
CA GLN A 66 0.69 -8.11 -7.39
C GLN A 66 -0.64 -7.55 -6.87
N ARG A 67 -0.70 -6.25 -6.57
CA ARG A 67 -1.94 -5.59 -6.15
C ARG A 67 -3.03 -5.68 -7.21
N TRP A 68 -2.67 -5.48 -8.48
CA TRP A 68 -3.61 -5.57 -9.59
C TRP A 68 -4.13 -7.00 -9.78
N ALA A 69 -3.24 -8.00 -9.73
CA ALA A 69 -3.63 -9.41 -9.80
C ALA A 69 -4.60 -9.79 -8.67
N LEU A 70 -4.32 -9.38 -7.43
CA LEU A 70 -5.22 -9.62 -6.30
C LEU A 70 -6.58 -8.93 -6.47
N ALA A 71 -6.62 -7.73 -7.05
CA ALA A 71 -7.87 -7.05 -7.35
C ALA A 71 -8.70 -7.81 -8.40
N GLN A 72 -8.06 -8.34 -9.44
CA GLN A 72 -8.72 -9.18 -10.44
C GLN A 72 -9.31 -10.45 -9.82
N GLU A 73 -8.54 -11.16 -9.00
CA GLU A 73 -9.03 -12.38 -8.33
C GLU A 73 -10.20 -12.09 -7.37
N ARG A 74 -10.16 -10.96 -6.66
CA ARG A 74 -11.29 -10.52 -5.83
C ARG A 74 -12.55 -10.24 -6.66
N GLU A 75 -12.41 -9.67 -7.85
CA GLU A 75 -13.57 -9.41 -8.69
C GLU A 75 -14.11 -10.70 -9.34
N LYS A 76 -13.24 -11.61 -9.79
CA LYS A 76 -13.62 -12.95 -10.26
C LYS A 76 -14.43 -13.70 -9.19
N THR A 77 -13.95 -13.70 -7.95
CA THR A 77 -14.66 -14.36 -6.84
C THR A 77 -15.99 -13.70 -6.50
N ARG A 78 -16.12 -12.36 -6.59
CA ARG A 78 -17.41 -11.67 -6.45
C ARG A 78 -18.40 -12.08 -7.54
N MET A 79 -17.96 -12.15 -8.79
CA MET A 79 -18.81 -12.57 -9.92
C MET A 79 -19.24 -14.03 -9.78
N LEU A 80 -18.33 -14.92 -9.38
CA LEU A 80 -18.66 -16.32 -9.09
C LEU A 80 -19.70 -16.43 -7.97
N ARG A 81 -19.55 -15.68 -6.87
CA ARG A 81 -20.55 -15.67 -5.78
C ARG A 81 -21.91 -15.20 -6.26
N ARG A 82 -21.97 -14.13 -7.05
CA ARG A 82 -23.21 -13.63 -7.66
C ARG A 82 -23.84 -14.67 -8.58
N HIS A 83 -23.04 -15.34 -9.40
CA HIS A 83 -23.51 -16.39 -10.30
C HIS A 83 -24.08 -17.58 -9.53
N VAL A 84 -23.37 -18.08 -8.52
CA VAL A 84 -23.85 -19.16 -7.65
C VAL A 84 -25.14 -18.77 -6.93
N GLN A 85 -25.26 -17.53 -6.44
CA GLN A 85 -26.52 -17.03 -5.87
C GLN A 85 -27.66 -17.07 -6.89
N ARG A 86 -27.44 -16.62 -8.13
CA ARG A 86 -28.46 -16.74 -9.19
C ARG A 86 -28.86 -18.19 -9.46
N LEU A 87 -27.89 -19.11 -9.54
CA LEU A 87 -28.17 -20.52 -9.72
C LEU A 87 -28.97 -21.10 -8.56
N ARG A 88 -28.66 -20.70 -7.32
CA ARG A 88 -29.46 -21.07 -6.14
C ARG A 88 -30.90 -20.56 -6.28
N PHE A 89 -31.11 -19.29 -6.64
CA PHE A 89 -32.46 -18.76 -6.87
C PHE A 89 -33.19 -19.47 -8.02
N ALA A 90 -32.49 -19.86 -9.09
CA ALA A 90 -33.08 -20.61 -10.20
C ALA A 90 -33.44 -22.05 -9.82
N HIS A 91 -32.60 -22.70 -8.99
CA HIS A 91 -32.82 -24.06 -8.52
C HIS A 91 -33.93 -24.13 -7.46
N TYR A 92 -33.94 -23.18 -6.51
CA TYR A 92 -35.06 -22.94 -5.61
C TYR A 92 -36.17 -22.18 -6.36
N ARG A 93 -36.82 -22.87 -7.32
CA ARG A 93 -38.06 -22.41 -7.97
C ARG A 93 -39.00 -21.84 -6.89
N PRO A 94 -39.60 -20.64 -7.06
CA PRO A 94 -40.32 -19.98 -5.98
C PRO A 94 -41.58 -20.79 -5.68
N ARG A 95 -41.50 -21.68 -4.70
CA ARG A 95 -42.65 -22.45 -4.19
C ARG A 95 -43.50 -21.63 -3.21
N TYR A 96 -43.14 -20.37 -2.98
CA TYR A 96 -43.80 -19.44 -2.06
C TYR A 96 -43.91 -18.04 -2.66
N VAL A 97 -44.77 -17.88 -3.67
CA VAL A 97 -45.47 -16.61 -3.91
C VAL A 97 -46.95 -16.84 -3.66
N MET A 98 -47.30 -17.12 -2.41
CA MET A 98 -48.66 -16.93 -1.87
C MET A 98 -48.51 -16.69 -0.37
N GLY A 99 -48.88 -15.49 0.08
CA GLY A 99 -48.97 -15.15 1.50
C GLY A 99 -47.80 -14.33 2.01
N TRP A 100 -47.81 -13.03 1.71
CA TRP A 100 -47.13 -12.04 2.54
C TRP A 100 -48.15 -11.57 3.59
N PRO A 101 -48.17 -12.08 4.84
CA PRO A 101 -48.84 -11.36 5.90
C PRO A 101 -47.95 -10.16 6.26
N SER A 102 -48.53 -8.96 6.22
CA SER A 102 -47.87 -7.68 6.48
C SER A 102 -47.44 -7.47 7.94
N SER A 103 -47.24 -8.53 8.72
CA SER A 103 -46.94 -8.43 10.15
C SER A 103 -46.02 -9.58 10.61
N ALA A 104 -44.91 -9.21 11.27
CA ALA A 104 -43.84 -10.02 11.85
C ALA A 104 -42.68 -10.41 10.89
N ARG A 105 -41.39 -10.18 11.17
CA ARG A 105 -40.62 -9.75 12.36
C ARG A 105 -39.18 -9.37 11.87
N PRO A 106 -38.31 -8.78 12.70
CA PRO A 106 -37.10 -8.10 12.25
C PRO A 106 -36.06 -9.08 11.68
N LEU A 107 -35.30 -8.56 10.72
CA LEU A 107 -34.18 -9.20 10.05
C LEU A 107 -33.25 -9.93 11.04
N LEU A 108 -33.25 -11.27 10.97
CA LEU A 108 -32.17 -12.13 11.43
C LEU A 108 -30.90 -11.82 10.60
N THR A 109 -30.21 -10.76 10.97
CA THR A 109 -28.75 -10.75 10.89
C THR A 109 -28.25 -11.73 11.92
N GLU A 110 -27.94 -12.96 11.51
CA GLU A 110 -27.09 -13.82 12.33
C GLU A 110 -25.74 -13.10 12.56
N PRO A 111 -25.30 -12.89 13.82
CA PRO A 111 -23.98 -12.35 14.07
C PRO A 111 -22.94 -13.39 13.65
N ILE A 112 -21.97 -12.96 12.84
CA ILE A 112 -20.78 -13.72 12.44
C ILE A 112 -20.14 -14.36 13.69
N PRO A 113 -19.98 -15.71 13.78
CA PRO A 113 -19.35 -16.32 14.93
C PRO A 113 -17.84 -16.12 14.78
N GLY A 114 -17.26 -15.11 15.45
CA GLY A 114 -15.82 -14.90 15.32
C GLY A 114 -15.15 -13.72 16.00
N THR A 115 -15.79 -12.93 16.87
CA THR A 115 -15.10 -11.81 17.54
C THR A 115 -15.36 -11.70 19.04
N ALA A 116 -15.49 -12.83 19.74
CA ALA A 116 -15.62 -12.87 21.20
C ALA A 116 -14.28 -12.85 21.98
N ARG A 117 -13.18 -12.29 21.45
CA ARG A 117 -11.89 -12.27 22.18
C ARG A 117 -11.16 -10.93 22.33
N HIS A 118 -11.75 -9.78 21.97
CA HIS A 118 -11.01 -8.51 22.10
C HIS A 118 -11.78 -7.31 22.67
N ARG A 119 -12.72 -7.55 23.59
CA ARG A 119 -13.43 -6.45 24.31
C ARG A 119 -13.27 -6.45 25.85
N LYS A 120 -12.22 -7.06 26.40
CA LYS A 120 -11.93 -7.07 27.86
C LYS A 120 -10.69 -6.29 28.30
N ARG A 121 -10.23 -5.25 27.58
CA ARG A 121 -9.07 -4.44 28.04
C ARG A 121 -9.24 -2.92 28.10
N ALA A 122 -10.40 -2.36 27.80
CA ALA A 122 -10.56 -0.89 27.76
C ALA A 122 -11.41 -0.31 28.92
N ARG A 123 -11.70 -1.07 29.98
CA ARG A 123 -12.60 -0.63 31.06
C ARG A 123 -12.08 -0.96 32.46
N LEU A 124 -10.81 -0.61 32.73
CA LEU A 124 -10.21 -0.74 34.07
C LEU A 124 -9.25 0.40 34.45
N THR A 125 -9.32 1.58 33.81
CA THR A 125 -8.43 2.71 34.12
C THR A 125 -9.14 4.04 34.42
N LYS A 126 -10.43 4.02 34.79
CA LYS A 126 -11.16 5.25 35.16
C LYS A 126 -11.93 5.21 36.49
N GLU A 127 -11.72 4.20 37.31
CA GLU A 127 -12.25 4.14 38.67
C GLU A 127 -11.07 3.93 39.63
N ASN A 128 -10.35 5.02 39.89
CA ASN A 128 -9.51 5.25 41.07
C ASN A 128 -9.00 6.69 40.97
N ARG A 129 -9.88 7.62 41.34
CA ARG A 129 -9.53 8.99 41.72
C ARG A 129 -10.42 9.37 42.89
#